data_AF-A0A196SKF0-F1
#
_entry.id   AF-A0A196SKF0-F1
#
_cell.length_a   1.000
_cell.length_b   1.000
_cell.length_c   1.000
_cell.angle_alpha   90.00
_cell.angle_beta   90.00
_cell.angle_gamma   90.00
#
_symmetry.space_group_name_H-M   'P 1'
#
loop_
_entity.id
_entity.type
_entity.pdbx_description
1 polymer ?
#
loop_
_entity_poly.entity_id
_entity_poly.type
_entity_poly.pdbx_seq_one_letter_code
_entity_poly.pdbx_strand_id
1 'polypeptide(L)'
;MISQEGEDILMCLVNGCGDPNLTATCGTMLRQCIAVRCIHQLLFSKPSLIEPLFTSYAFDSNFDVSSDALQSIHDLLTKNKQLVSVALNPKLPLYSQVFGWYRNLICSDQYIIMRIVIKMLAEFLLDKINFDIMLDFVSSAENLKLFMTLLCSKYPTIQFEAFNVFKIFVANPDKSDDVKTILCLNRHELLQFLPSFLSDKTDEVFVEEKRYVTSIINQLNPA
;
A
#
# COMPACT_ATOMS: atom_id res chain seq x y z
N MET A 1 -13.39 -10.98 25.54
CA MET A 1 -14.27 -10.10 24.76
C MET A 1 -14.12 -8.69 25.29
N ILE A 2 -13.97 -7.70 24.42
CA ILE A 2 -13.99 -6.28 24.81
C ILE A 2 -15.45 -5.92 25.11
N SER A 3 -15.70 -5.12 26.16
CA SER A 3 -17.05 -4.69 26.53
C SER A 3 -17.61 -3.70 25.51
N GLN A 4 -18.94 -3.53 25.47
CA GLN A 4 -19.59 -2.51 24.64
C GLN A 4 -18.99 -1.12 24.89
N GLU A 5 -18.75 -0.78 26.16
CA GLU A 5 -18.09 0.47 26.56
C GLU A 5 -16.69 0.64 25.93
N GLY A 6 -15.94 -0.46 25.80
CA GLY A 6 -14.63 -0.45 25.15
C GLY A 6 -14.72 -0.17 23.65
N GLU A 7 -15.76 -0.64 22.99
CA GLU A 7 -16.01 -0.33 21.57
C GLU A 7 -16.41 1.14 21.38
N ASP A 8 -17.25 1.67 22.27
CA ASP A 8 -17.68 3.06 22.24
C ASP A 8 -16.49 4.00 22.44
N ILE A 9 -15.55 3.65 23.32
CA ILE A 9 -14.28 4.39 23.50
C ILE A 9 -13.46 4.38 22.21
N LEU A 10 -13.31 3.23 21.54
CA LEU A 10 -12.58 3.15 20.27
C LEU A 10 -13.25 3.99 19.18
N MET A 11 -14.58 3.98 19.11
CA MET A 11 -15.33 4.82 18.19
C MET A 11 -15.10 6.31 18.48
N CYS A 12 -15.11 6.73 19.75
CA CYS A 12 -14.76 8.09 20.14
C CYS A 12 -13.33 8.46 19.75
N LEU A 13 -12.36 7.57 19.94
CA LEU A 13 -10.97 7.80 19.55
C LEU A 13 -10.82 7.97 18.05
N VAL A 14 -11.45 7.09 17.25
CA VAL A 14 -11.43 7.19 15.79
C VAL A 14 -12.07 8.51 15.35
N ASN A 15 -13.26 8.85 15.86
CA ASN A 15 -13.94 10.09 15.49
C ASN A 15 -13.12 11.33 15.84
N GLY A 16 -12.44 11.31 16.99
CA GLY A 16 -11.54 12.38 17.41
C GLY A 16 -10.29 12.53 16.54
N CYS A 17 -9.90 11.50 15.78
CA CYS A 17 -8.83 11.64 14.77
C CYS A 17 -9.24 12.59 13.63
N GLY A 18 -10.54 12.78 13.40
CA GLY A 18 -11.06 13.74 12.42
C GLY A 18 -11.21 15.17 12.93
N ASP A 19 -10.99 15.44 14.22
CA ASP A 19 -11.04 16.78 14.79
C ASP A 19 -9.62 17.38 14.87
N PRO A 20 -9.33 18.50 14.18
CA PRO A 20 -8.03 19.16 14.23
C PRO A 20 -7.49 19.46 15.64
N ASN A 21 -8.37 19.67 16.62
CA ASN A 21 -7.96 19.97 18.00
C ASN A 21 -7.62 18.71 18.80
N LEU A 22 -8.16 17.56 18.40
CA LEU A 22 -8.01 16.30 19.14
C LEU A 22 -7.11 15.29 18.42
N THR A 23 -6.88 15.46 17.12
CA THR A 23 -6.22 14.48 16.24
C THR A 23 -4.90 13.96 16.81
N ALA A 24 -4.01 14.84 17.27
CA ALA A 24 -2.72 14.41 17.82
C ALA A 24 -2.86 13.50 19.05
N THR A 25 -3.84 13.79 19.91
CA THR A 25 -4.09 13.03 21.15
C THR A 25 -4.81 11.73 20.84
N CYS A 26 -5.93 11.81 20.12
CA CYS A 26 -6.75 10.67 19.73
C CYS A 26 -5.97 9.70 18.85
N GLY A 27 -5.19 10.21 17.89
CA GLY A 27 -4.29 9.45 17.04
C GLY A 27 -3.23 8.68 17.81
N THR A 28 -2.58 9.34 18.77
CA THR A 28 -1.59 8.69 19.63
C THR A 28 -2.22 7.58 20.46
N MET A 29 -3.38 7.83 21.07
CA MET A 29 -4.13 6.83 21.84
C MET A 29 -4.56 5.65 20.95
N LEU A 30 -5.09 5.92 19.76
CA LEU A 30 -5.50 4.91 18.80
C LEU A 30 -4.31 4.03 18.38
N ARG A 31 -3.13 4.61 18.12
CA ARG A 31 -1.92 3.83 17.81
C ARG A 31 -1.45 2.97 18.99
N GLN A 32 -1.60 3.42 20.23
CA GLN A 32 -1.36 2.56 21.40
C GLN A 32 -2.37 1.42 21.48
N CYS A 33 -3.65 1.67 21.18
CA CYS A 33 -4.67 0.63 21.07
C CYS A 33 -4.32 -0.40 19.96
N ILE A 34 -3.86 0.05 18.79
CA ILE A 34 -3.43 -0.79 17.68
C ILE A 34 -2.24 -1.69 18.07
N ALA A 35 -1.36 -1.23 18.96
CA ALA A 35 -0.26 -2.05 19.46
C ALA A 35 -0.74 -3.25 20.29
N VAL A 36 -1.89 -3.14 20.96
CA VAL A 36 -2.48 -4.23 21.74
C VAL A 36 -3.25 -5.19 20.83
N ARG A 37 -2.75 -6.44 20.71
CA ARG A 37 -3.27 -7.45 19.77
C ARG A 37 -4.79 -7.65 19.81
N CYS A 38 -5.39 -7.74 20.99
CA CYS A 38 -6.84 -7.99 21.12
C CYS A 38 -7.69 -6.79 20.67
N ILE A 39 -7.20 -5.56 20.85
CA ILE A 39 -7.88 -4.34 20.40
C ILE A 39 -7.73 -4.19 18.89
N HIS A 40 -6.54 -4.45 18.36
CA HIS A 40 -6.30 -4.49 16.91
C HIS A 40 -7.22 -5.52 16.23
N GLN A 41 -7.38 -6.71 16.81
CA GLN A 41 -8.31 -7.72 16.29
C GLN A 41 -9.75 -7.21 16.23
N LEU A 42 -10.19 -6.46 17.24
CA LEU A 42 -11.52 -5.86 17.27
C LEU A 42 -11.68 -4.81 16.15
N LEU A 43 -10.67 -3.95 15.94
CA LEU A 43 -10.68 -2.96 14.85
C LEU A 43 -10.88 -3.62 13.48
N PHE A 44 -10.23 -4.76 13.22
CA PHE A 44 -10.45 -5.51 11.98
C PHE A 44 -11.77 -6.28 11.93
N SER A 45 -12.31 -6.68 13.07
CA SER A 45 -13.64 -7.33 13.11
C SER A 45 -14.78 -6.37 12.79
N LYS A 46 -14.56 -5.05 12.92
CA LYS A 46 -15.53 -4.00 12.61
C LYS A 46 -14.91 -2.98 11.65
N PRO A 47 -14.91 -3.25 10.34
CA PRO A 47 -14.27 -2.40 9.34
C PRO A 47 -14.76 -0.94 9.37
N SER A 48 -16.01 -0.70 9.77
CA SER A 48 -16.58 0.64 9.92
C SER A 48 -15.85 1.52 10.95
N LEU A 49 -15.11 0.94 11.90
CA LEU A 49 -14.29 1.70 12.84
C LEU A 49 -13.00 2.21 12.19
N ILE A 50 -12.46 1.53 11.19
CA ILE A 50 -11.20 1.93 10.56
C ILE A 50 -11.43 2.66 9.23
N GLU A 51 -12.58 2.45 8.59
CA GLU A 51 -12.95 3.06 7.31
C GLU A 51 -12.69 4.59 7.26
N PRO A 52 -13.10 5.40 8.26
CA PRO A 52 -12.91 6.85 8.20
C PRO A 52 -11.45 7.29 8.09
N LEU A 53 -10.51 6.50 8.65
CA LEU A 53 -9.08 6.76 8.52
C LEU A 53 -8.67 6.79 7.04
N PHE A 54 -9.16 5.82 6.25
CA PHE A 54 -8.80 5.66 4.84
C PHE A 54 -9.62 6.56 3.91
N THR A 55 -10.91 6.78 4.21
CA THR A 55 -11.85 7.40 3.26
C THR A 55 -12.09 8.88 3.50
N SER A 56 -11.85 9.37 4.72
CA SER A 56 -12.10 10.77 5.09
C SER A 56 -10.85 11.44 5.63
N TYR A 57 -10.30 10.94 6.74
CA TYR A 57 -9.29 11.67 7.51
C TYR A 57 -7.95 11.76 6.78
N ALA A 58 -7.53 10.70 6.08
CA ALA A 58 -6.33 10.74 5.26
C ALA A 58 -6.40 11.81 4.15
N PHE A 59 -7.59 12.16 3.65
CA PHE A 59 -7.79 13.17 2.62
C PHE A 59 -8.02 14.59 3.16
N ASP A 60 -8.03 14.76 4.49
CA ASP A 60 -8.36 16.04 5.11
C ASP A 60 -7.37 17.15 4.70
N SER A 61 -7.90 18.36 4.51
CA SER A 61 -7.10 19.54 4.19
C SER A 61 -6.19 19.99 5.34
N ASN A 62 -6.55 19.63 6.58
CA ASN A 62 -5.72 19.85 7.75
C ASN A 62 -4.59 18.80 7.76
N PHE A 63 -3.35 19.31 7.72
CA PHE A 63 -2.16 18.46 7.67
C PHE A 63 -2.03 17.53 8.88
N ASP A 64 -2.38 17.99 10.09
CA ASP A 64 -2.26 17.18 11.30
C ASP A 64 -3.26 16.02 11.29
N VAL A 65 -4.49 16.26 10.81
CA VAL A 65 -5.50 15.20 10.62
C VAL A 65 -5.04 14.18 9.58
N SER A 66 -4.63 14.64 8.39
CA SER A 66 -4.19 13.76 7.30
C SER A 66 -2.94 12.95 7.68
N SER A 67 -1.92 13.59 8.23
CA SER A 67 -0.67 12.94 8.60
C SER A 67 -0.85 11.92 9.74
N ASP A 68 -1.66 12.24 10.74
CA ASP A 68 -1.95 11.31 11.84
C ASP A 68 -2.79 10.11 11.37
N ALA A 69 -3.77 10.34 10.49
CA ALA A 69 -4.54 9.27 9.86
C ALA A 69 -3.65 8.31 9.05
N LEU A 70 -2.74 8.84 8.22
CA LEU A 70 -1.78 8.04 7.45
C LEU A 70 -0.85 7.23 8.36
N GLN A 71 -0.38 7.81 9.47
CA GLN A 71 0.45 7.10 10.45
C GLN A 71 -0.35 6.00 11.18
N SER A 72 -1.64 6.24 11.45
CA SER A 72 -2.53 5.24 12.05
C SER A 72 -2.82 4.09 11.08
N ILE A 73 -3.03 4.38 9.78
CA ILE A 73 -3.11 3.37 8.72
C ILE A 73 -1.82 2.54 8.65
N HIS A 74 -0.66 3.19 8.70
CA HIS A 74 0.63 2.51 8.71
C HIS A 74 0.73 1.53 9.88
N ASP A 75 0.39 1.97 11.09
CA ASP A 75 0.49 1.13 12.29
C ASP A 75 -0.54 -0.01 12.27
N LEU A 76 -1.74 0.23 11.73
CA LEU A 76 -2.74 -0.82 11.47
C LEU A 76 -2.18 -1.92 10.58
N LEU A 77 -1.41 -1.58 9.54
CA LEU A 77 -0.90 -2.56 8.59
C LEU A 77 0.42 -3.22 9.01
N THR A 78 1.17 -2.63 9.96
CA THR A 78 2.58 -3.04 10.20
C THR A 78 2.91 -3.48 11.63
N LYS A 79 2.08 -3.19 12.65
CA LYS A 79 2.41 -3.54 14.05
C LYS A 79 2.21 -5.02 14.37
N ASN A 80 0.96 -5.49 14.40
CA ASN A 80 0.62 -6.87 14.73
C ASN A 80 0.66 -7.75 13.49
N LYS A 81 1.83 -7.85 12.83
CA LYS A 81 2.00 -8.40 11.48
C LYS A 81 1.31 -9.74 11.21
N GLN A 82 1.40 -10.69 12.15
CA GLN A 82 0.76 -12.00 12.01
C GLN A 82 -0.77 -11.90 12.01
N LEU A 83 -1.32 -11.02 12.84
CA LEU A 83 -2.76 -10.75 12.88
C LEU A 83 -3.21 -10.05 11.60
N VAL A 84 -2.43 -9.10 11.09
CA VAL A 84 -2.71 -8.39 9.83
C VAL A 84 -2.72 -9.37 8.66
N SER A 85 -1.68 -10.20 8.54
CA SER A 85 -1.57 -11.22 7.47
C SER A 85 -2.76 -12.19 7.46
N VAL A 86 -3.22 -12.63 8.63
CA VAL A 86 -4.40 -13.49 8.75
C VAL A 86 -5.70 -12.74 8.44
N ALA A 87 -5.87 -11.52 8.94
CA ALA A 87 -7.09 -10.74 8.77
C ALA A 87 -7.28 -10.26 7.31
N LEU A 88 -6.19 -9.90 6.64
CA LEU A 88 -6.15 -9.46 5.25
C LEU A 88 -5.86 -10.60 4.26
N ASN A 89 -6.16 -11.84 4.63
CA ASN A 89 -6.05 -12.95 3.69
C ASN A 89 -6.92 -12.67 2.45
N PRO A 90 -6.41 -12.86 1.22
CA PRO A 90 -7.14 -12.54 -0.02
C PRO A 90 -8.52 -13.21 -0.16
N LYS A 91 -8.74 -14.33 0.55
CA LYS A 91 -10.01 -15.06 0.54
C LYS A 91 -11.08 -14.46 1.48
N LEU A 92 -10.72 -13.49 2.31
CA LEU A 92 -11.61 -12.89 3.30
C LEU A 92 -12.16 -11.53 2.81
N PRO A 93 -13.41 -11.16 3.19
CA PRO A 93 -14.04 -9.91 2.73
C PRO A 93 -13.28 -8.63 3.14
N LEU A 94 -12.57 -8.67 4.27
CA LEU A 94 -11.82 -7.51 4.76
C LEU A 94 -10.72 -7.09 3.79
N TYR A 95 -10.09 -8.05 3.10
CA TYR A 95 -9.04 -7.78 2.13
C TYR A 95 -9.52 -6.84 1.03
N SER A 96 -10.62 -7.18 0.34
CA SER A 96 -11.14 -6.37 -0.76
C SER A 96 -11.64 -5.00 -0.30
N GLN A 97 -12.15 -4.88 0.93
CA GLN A 97 -12.58 -3.61 1.51
C GLN A 97 -11.38 -2.68 1.77
N VAL A 98 -10.38 -3.17 2.52
CA VAL A 98 -9.20 -2.38 2.87
C VAL A 98 -8.41 -1.99 1.63
N PHE A 99 -8.14 -2.92 0.71
CA PHE A 99 -7.43 -2.60 -0.53
C PHE A 99 -8.25 -1.74 -1.50
N GLY A 100 -9.58 -1.78 -1.42
CA GLY A 100 -10.46 -0.83 -2.12
C GLY A 100 -10.24 0.60 -1.64
N TRP A 101 -10.26 0.82 -0.32
CA TRP A 101 -9.96 2.15 0.26
C TRP A 101 -8.51 2.57 0.00
N TYR A 102 -7.57 1.63 0.12
CA TYR A 102 -6.15 1.86 -0.13
C TYR A 102 -5.88 2.27 -1.58
N ARG A 103 -6.60 1.68 -2.54
CA ARG A 103 -6.51 2.05 -3.96
C ARG A 103 -6.92 3.51 -4.19
N ASN A 104 -7.95 3.99 -3.50
CA ASN A 104 -8.37 5.39 -3.59
C ASN A 104 -7.27 6.34 -3.07
N LEU A 105 -6.53 5.94 -2.03
CA LEU A 105 -5.40 6.72 -1.52
C LEU A 105 -4.24 6.77 -2.53
N ILE A 106 -3.94 5.67 -3.23
CA ILE A 106 -2.92 5.65 -4.30
C ILE A 106 -3.33 6.56 -5.46
N CYS A 107 -4.61 6.57 -5.82
CA CYS A 107 -5.16 7.38 -6.91
C CYS A 107 -5.49 8.83 -6.48
N SER A 108 -5.06 9.27 -5.31
CA SER A 108 -5.31 10.63 -4.81
C SER A 108 -4.63 11.69 -5.68
N ASP A 109 -5.31 12.82 -5.90
CA ASP A 109 -4.71 14.00 -6.52
C ASP A 109 -3.67 14.68 -5.60
N GLN A 110 -3.66 14.35 -4.31
CA GLN A 110 -2.74 14.90 -3.34
C GLN A 110 -1.39 14.16 -3.39
N TYR A 111 -0.36 14.84 -3.89
CA TYR A 111 1.00 14.31 -4.02
C TYR A 111 1.53 13.65 -2.74
N ILE A 112 1.30 14.27 -1.58
CA ILE A 112 1.81 13.78 -0.29
C ILE A 112 1.19 12.44 0.07
N ILE A 113 -0.14 12.31 -0.06
CA ILE A 113 -0.88 11.06 0.20
C ILE A 113 -0.34 9.95 -0.72
N MET A 114 -0.36 10.20 -2.03
CA MET A 114 0.07 9.23 -3.03
C MET A 114 1.51 8.73 -2.74
N ARG A 115 2.44 9.65 -2.45
CA ARG A 115 3.83 9.30 -2.13
C ARG A 115 3.92 8.39 -0.91
N ILE A 116 3.30 8.78 0.20
CA ILE A 116 3.38 8.05 1.47
C ILE A 116 2.77 6.65 1.31
N VAL A 117 1.60 6.58 0.68
CA VAL A 117 0.82 5.35 0.53
C VAL A 117 1.52 4.36 -0.40
N ILE A 118 2.08 4.80 -1.53
CA ILE A 118 2.82 3.88 -2.41
C ILE A 118 4.07 3.32 -1.71
N LYS A 119 4.80 4.16 -0.97
CA LYS A 119 5.96 3.72 -0.20
C LYS A 119 5.57 2.67 0.85
N MET A 120 4.51 2.94 1.61
CA MET A 120 3.97 2.02 2.62
C MET A 120 3.55 0.68 2.00
N LEU A 121 2.94 0.70 0.81
CA LEU A 121 2.55 -0.51 0.12
C LEU A 121 3.76 -1.36 -0.28
N ALA A 122 4.82 -0.74 -0.83
CA ALA A 122 6.03 -1.47 -1.19
C ALA A 122 6.64 -2.18 0.04
N GLU A 123 6.73 -1.48 1.17
CA GLU A 123 7.19 -2.04 2.43
C GLU A 123 6.31 -3.20 2.92
N PHE A 124 4.98 -3.04 2.83
CA PHE A 124 4.01 -4.06 3.24
C PHE A 124 4.09 -5.33 2.40
N LEU A 125 4.21 -5.20 1.08
CA LEU A 125 4.27 -6.33 0.14
C LEU A 125 5.60 -7.10 0.22
N LEU A 126 6.69 -6.42 0.59
CA LEU A 126 8.01 -7.05 0.74
C LEU A 126 8.18 -7.81 2.07
N ASP A 127 7.26 -7.65 3.02
CA ASP A 127 7.30 -8.41 4.26
C ASP A 127 6.92 -9.88 4.02
N LYS A 128 7.81 -10.80 4.40
CA LYS A 128 7.66 -12.25 4.22
C LYS A 128 6.37 -12.80 4.84
N ILE A 129 5.86 -12.18 5.90
CA ILE A 129 4.62 -12.63 6.55
C ILE A 129 3.37 -12.35 5.70
N ASN A 130 3.47 -11.41 4.76
CA ASN A 130 2.41 -11.01 3.86
C ASN A 130 2.52 -11.69 2.49
N PHE A 131 3.28 -12.78 2.38
CA PHE A 131 3.56 -13.45 1.10
C PHE A 131 2.30 -13.78 0.31
N ASP A 132 1.27 -14.36 0.94
CA ASP A 132 0.01 -14.69 0.26
C ASP A 132 -0.72 -13.44 -0.26
N ILE A 133 -0.65 -12.35 0.49
CA ILE A 133 -1.24 -11.06 0.12
C ILE A 133 -0.45 -10.46 -1.06
N MET A 134 0.88 -10.52 -0.99
CA MET A 134 1.76 -10.06 -2.06
C MET A 134 1.49 -10.82 -3.35
N LEU A 135 1.41 -12.15 -3.30
CA LEU A 135 1.13 -12.99 -4.47
C LEU A 135 -0.22 -12.63 -5.12
N ASP A 136 -1.28 -12.46 -4.33
CA ASP A 136 -2.58 -12.05 -4.86
C ASP A 136 -2.52 -10.65 -5.47
N PHE A 137 -1.89 -9.70 -4.77
CA PHE A 137 -1.75 -8.33 -5.23
C PHE A 137 -1.03 -8.23 -6.58
N VAL A 138 0.08 -8.96 -6.74
CA VAL A 138 0.90 -8.93 -7.97
C VAL A 138 0.35 -9.81 -9.09
N SER A 139 -0.67 -10.62 -8.82
CA SER A 139 -1.38 -11.41 -9.84
C SER A 139 -2.45 -10.60 -10.58
N SER A 140 -2.79 -9.40 -10.08
CA SER A 140 -3.80 -8.52 -10.66
C SER A 140 -3.26 -7.65 -11.81
N ALA A 141 -3.83 -7.84 -12.99
CA ALA A 141 -3.58 -7.01 -14.17
C ALA A 141 -3.92 -5.53 -13.94
N GLU A 142 -5.00 -5.24 -13.20
CA GLU A 142 -5.42 -3.88 -12.90
C GLU A 142 -4.44 -3.17 -11.97
N ASN A 143 -3.83 -3.90 -11.02
CA ASN A 143 -2.78 -3.34 -10.18
C ASN A 143 -1.50 -3.09 -11.01
N LEU A 144 -1.13 -4.01 -11.91
CA LEU A 144 0.01 -3.80 -12.79
C LEU A 144 -0.16 -2.54 -13.66
N LYS A 145 -1.32 -2.37 -14.31
CA LYS A 145 -1.61 -1.18 -15.14
C LYS A 145 -1.49 0.11 -14.33
N LEU A 146 -2.01 0.12 -13.10
CA LEU A 146 -1.89 1.26 -12.19
C LEU A 146 -0.42 1.62 -11.94
N PHE A 147 0.41 0.64 -11.57
CA PHE A 147 1.82 0.90 -11.30
C PHE A 147 2.63 1.25 -12.56
N MET A 148 2.32 0.66 -13.71
CA MET A 148 2.91 1.07 -14.99
C MET A 148 2.53 2.51 -15.35
N THR A 149 1.32 2.95 -15.02
CA THR A 149 0.90 4.36 -15.21
C THR A 149 1.68 5.29 -14.29
N LEU A 150 1.86 4.89 -13.02
CA LEU A 150 2.60 5.68 -12.02
C LEU A 150 4.10 5.80 -12.33
N LEU A 151 4.70 4.83 -13.05
CA LEU A 151 6.06 4.96 -13.60
C LEU A 151 6.21 6.17 -14.54
N CYS A 152 5.12 6.58 -15.19
CA CYS A 152 5.08 7.74 -16.09
C CYS A 152 4.65 9.04 -15.37
N SER A 153 4.56 9.03 -14.04
CA SER A 153 4.16 10.22 -13.26
C SER A 153 5.07 11.42 -13.53
N LYS A 154 4.52 12.64 -13.49
CA LYS A 154 5.32 13.88 -13.62
C LYS A 154 6.26 14.12 -12.43
N TYR A 155 6.10 13.37 -11.34
CA TYR A 155 6.88 13.52 -10.11
C TYR A 155 7.92 12.38 -9.99
N PRO A 156 9.24 12.67 -10.07
CA PRO A 156 10.29 11.65 -9.96
C PRO A 156 10.21 10.79 -8.70
N THR A 157 9.77 11.37 -7.57
CA THR A 157 9.57 10.62 -6.32
C THR A 157 8.49 9.56 -6.46
N ILE A 158 7.37 9.88 -7.14
CA ILE A 158 6.28 8.92 -7.35
C ILE A 158 6.72 7.83 -8.32
N GLN A 159 7.45 8.20 -9.39
CA GLN A 159 8.05 7.24 -10.30
C GLN A 159 8.92 6.23 -9.54
N PHE A 160 9.78 6.71 -8.63
CA PHE A 160 10.65 5.87 -7.82
C PHE A 160 9.87 4.91 -6.91
N GLU A 161 8.87 5.40 -6.18
CA GLU A 161 8.07 4.53 -5.31
C GLU A 161 7.22 3.54 -6.12
N ALA A 162 6.71 3.94 -7.29
CA ALA A 162 6.00 3.06 -8.20
C ALA A 162 6.92 1.94 -8.74
N PHE A 163 8.19 2.25 -9.02
CA PHE A 163 9.18 1.25 -9.40
C PHE A 163 9.41 0.21 -8.29
N ASN A 164 9.43 0.62 -7.03
CA ASN A 164 9.58 -0.28 -5.89
C ASN A 164 8.45 -1.32 -5.78
N VAL A 165 7.24 -0.98 -6.25
CA VAL A 165 6.13 -1.93 -6.35
C VAL A 165 6.18 -2.71 -7.67
N PHE A 166 6.42 -2.04 -8.80
CA PHE A 166 6.51 -2.66 -10.13
C PHE A 166 7.56 -3.78 -10.20
N LYS A 167 8.73 -3.61 -9.56
CA LYS A 167 9.77 -4.65 -9.54
C LYS A 167 9.29 -5.96 -8.91
N ILE A 168 8.32 -5.92 -7.98
CA ILE A 168 7.75 -7.11 -7.35
C ILE A 168 6.93 -7.92 -8.37
N PHE A 169 6.14 -7.25 -9.23
CA PHE A 169 5.43 -7.90 -10.34
C PHE A 169 6.40 -8.60 -11.29
N VAL A 170 7.48 -7.92 -11.67
CA VAL A 170 8.47 -8.48 -12.60
C VAL A 170 9.26 -9.61 -11.96
N ALA A 171 9.61 -9.49 -10.69
CA ALA A 171 10.39 -10.49 -9.96
C ALA A 171 9.59 -11.75 -9.58
N ASN A 172 8.24 -11.70 -9.58
CA ASN A 172 7.42 -12.89 -9.30
C ASN A 172 7.69 -13.97 -10.37
N PRO A 173 8.22 -15.16 -10.01
CA PRO A 173 8.44 -16.24 -10.97
C PRO A 173 7.13 -16.80 -11.54
N ASP A 174 6.07 -16.82 -10.72
CA ASP A 174 4.77 -17.41 -11.02
C ASP A 174 3.77 -16.31 -11.37
N LYS A 175 4.05 -15.58 -12.45
CA LYS A 175 3.17 -14.51 -12.95
C LYS A 175 1.85 -15.11 -13.44
N SER A 176 0.72 -14.46 -13.13
CA SER A 176 -0.56 -14.78 -13.75
C SER A 176 -0.51 -14.54 -15.27
N ASP A 177 -1.35 -15.25 -16.03
CA ASP A 177 -1.38 -15.14 -17.49
C ASP A 177 -1.68 -13.70 -17.94
N ASP A 178 -2.58 -12.99 -17.26
CA ASP A 178 -2.90 -11.60 -17.57
C ASP A 178 -1.71 -10.67 -17.35
N VAL A 179 -0.99 -10.82 -16.24
CA VAL A 179 0.22 -10.03 -15.92
C VAL A 179 1.33 -10.31 -16.92
N LYS A 180 1.58 -11.59 -17.23
CA LYS A 180 2.55 -12.01 -18.23
C LYS A 180 2.20 -11.43 -19.60
N THR A 181 0.93 -11.47 -19.99
CA THR A 181 0.44 -10.93 -21.27
C THR A 181 0.71 -9.43 -21.37
N ILE A 182 0.39 -8.65 -20.34
CA ILE A 182 0.65 -7.20 -20.33
C ILE A 182 2.14 -6.89 -20.44
N LEU A 183 2.99 -7.60 -19.68
CA LEU A 183 4.44 -7.38 -19.74
C LEU A 183 5.02 -7.76 -21.10
N CYS A 184 4.54 -8.84 -21.73
CA CYS A 184 4.97 -9.24 -23.07
C CYS A 184 4.53 -8.24 -24.14
N LEU A 185 3.28 -7.75 -24.08
CA LEU A 185 2.75 -6.77 -25.03
C LEU A 185 3.49 -5.42 -24.97
N ASN A 186 4.02 -5.05 -23.80
CA ASN A 186 4.76 -3.79 -23.59
C ASN A 186 6.29 -4.01 -23.48
N ARG A 187 6.78 -5.20 -23.84
CA ARG A 187 8.18 -5.60 -23.62
C ARG A 187 9.15 -4.63 -24.29
N HIS A 188 8.86 -4.26 -25.53
CA HIS A 188 9.73 -3.38 -26.31
C HIS A 188 9.84 -1.98 -25.68
N GLU A 189 8.70 -1.40 -25.32
CA GLU A 189 8.59 -0.07 -24.69
C GLU A 189 9.27 -0.07 -23.32
N LEU A 190 9.06 -1.11 -22.51
CA LEU A 190 9.70 -1.26 -21.20
C LEU A 190 11.22 -1.34 -21.30
N LEU A 191 11.75 -2.08 -22.28
CA LEU A 191 13.20 -2.21 -22.50
C LEU A 191 13.84 -0.90 -23.01
N GLN A 192 13.08 -0.05 -23.71
CA GLN A 192 13.54 1.29 -24.07
C GLN A 192 13.44 2.28 -22.90
N PHE A 193 12.41 2.15 -22.06
CA PHE A 193 12.12 3.05 -20.96
C PHE A 193 13.04 2.88 -19.75
N LEU A 194 13.25 1.64 -19.29
CA LEU A 194 13.96 1.37 -18.02
C LEU A 194 15.42 1.85 -17.97
N PRO A 195 16.23 1.79 -19.05
CA PRO A 195 17.61 2.27 -19.01
C PRO A 195 17.74 3.76 -18.65
N SER A 196 16.87 4.60 -19.22
CA SER A 196 16.85 6.05 -18.99
C SER A 196 15.98 6.48 -17.81
N PHE A 197 15.19 5.56 -17.25
CA PHE A 197 14.33 5.82 -16.11
C PHE A 197 15.12 6.34 -14.89
N LEU A 198 14.79 7.55 -14.44
CA LEU A 198 15.44 8.24 -13.32
C LEU A 198 16.98 8.21 -13.42
N SER A 199 17.54 8.58 -14.58
CA SER A 199 18.99 8.57 -14.83
C SER A 199 19.81 9.40 -13.84
N ASP A 200 19.21 10.44 -13.26
CA ASP A 200 19.87 11.32 -12.29
C ASP A 200 20.10 10.63 -10.93
N LYS A 201 19.39 9.52 -10.65
CA LYS A 201 19.64 8.69 -9.47
C LYS A 201 20.80 7.72 -9.73
N THR A 202 21.94 8.00 -9.11
CA THR A 202 23.19 7.22 -9.24
C THR A 202 23.40 6.21 -8.11
N ASP A 203 22.41 6.01 -7.24
CA ASP A 203 22.45 4.99 -6.18
C ASP A 203 22.69 3.59 -6.77
N GLU A 204 23.74 2.91 -6.33
CA GLU A 204 24.19 1.64 -6.91
C GLU A 204 23.12 0.56 -6.80
N VAL A 205 22.41 0.49 -5.66
CA VAL A 205 21.34 -0.48 -5.42
C VAL A 205 20.21 -0.27 -6.43
N PHE A 206 19.75 0.97 -6.62
CA PHE A 206 18.71 1.27 -7.62
C PHE A 206 19.16 0.92 -9.04
N VAL A 207 20.41 1.20 -9.41
CA VAL A 207 20.92 0.86 -10.75
C VAL A 207 20.95 -0.66 -10.95
N GLU A 208 21.36 -1.43 -9.94
CA GLU A 208 21.31 -2.90 -9.97
C GLU A 208 19.89 -3.44 -10.08
N GLU A 209 18.95 -2.90 -9.30
CA GLU A 209 17.54 -3.27 -9.39
C GLU A 209 16.96 -3.01 -10.79
N LYS A 210 17.28 -1.87 -11.41
CA LYS A 210 16.90 -1.60 -12.81
C LYS A 210 17.47 -2.63 -13.78
N ARG A 211 18.76 -2.97 -13.64
CA ARG A 211 19.40 -4.00 -14.49
C ARG A 211 18.72 -5.36 -14.32
N TYR A 212 18.40 -5.75 -13.09
CA TYR A 212 17.72 -6.99 -12.77
C TYR A 212 16.30 -7.05 -13.36
N VAL A 213 15.50 -5.99 -13.18
CA VAL A 213 14.17 -5.90 -13.79
C VAL A 213 14.25 -5.96 -15.32
N THR A 214 15.21 -5.24 -15.92
CA THR A 214 15.43 -5.23 -17.37
C THR A 214 15.81 -6.61 -17.90
N SER A 215 16.66 -7.34 -17.19
CA SER A 215 17.09 -8.68 -17.61
C SER A 215 15.94 -9.69 -17.60
N ILE A 216 15.06 -9.63 -16.59
CA ILE A 216 13.85 -10.46 -16.53
C ILE A 216 12.91 -10.13 -17.70
N ILE A 217 12.62 -8.84 -17.93
CA ILE A 217 11.74 -8.42 -19.03
C ILE A 217 12.29 -8.88 -20.38
N ASN A 218 13.61 -8.83 -20.57
CA ASN A 218 14.23 -9.31 -21.80
C ASN A 218 14.04 -10.82 -22.02
N GLN A 219 13.98 -11.60 -20.95
CA GLN A 219 13.78 -13.06 -20.98
C GLN A 219 12.30 -13.48 -21.06
N LEU A 220 11.35 -12.53 -20.99
CA LEU A 220 9.94 -12.83 -21.17
C LEU A 220 9.69 -13.34 -22.59
N ASN A 221 9.23 -14.59 -22.68
CA ASN A 221 8.74 -15.17 -23.92
C ASN A 221 7.20 -15.06 -23.94
N PRO A 222 6.60 -14.75 -25.11
CA PRO A 222 5.16 -14.91 -25.28
C PRO A 222 4.78 -16.35 -24.91
N ALA A 223 3.62 -16.51 -24.26
CA ALA A 223 3.04 -17.83 -24.04
C ALA A 223 2.65 -18.47 -25.39
#